data_AF-A0A645ARX5-F1
#
_entry.id   AF-A0A645ARX5-F1
#
_cell.length_a   1.000
_cell.length_b   1.000
_cell.length_c   1.000
_cell.angle_alpha   90.00
_cell.angle_beta   90.00
_cell.angle_gamma   90.00
#
_symmetry.space_group_name_H-M   'P 1'
#
loop_
_entity.id
_entity.type
_entity.pdbx_description
1 polymer ?
#
loop_
_entity_poly.entity_id
_entity_poly.type
_entity_poly.pdbx_seq_one_letter_code
_entity_poly.pdbx_strand_id
1 'polypeptide(L)'
;MTCAGNKLVKTEDTGFSVTLSQSMDFKNNANLATEYLYDKNGDLIKDYNKSITEISYNALNLPQALKNSSVTNTYTYAADRRKLKTTYIIFT
;
A
#
# COMPACT_ATOMS: atom_id res chain seq x y z
N MET A 1 1.87 -9.36 14.74
CA MET A 1 1.97 -7.92 14.41
C MET A 1 3.06 -7.28 15.26
N THR A 2 3.96 -6.51 14.65
CA THR A 2 4.94 -5.67 15.33
C THR A 2 4.77 -4.22 14.87
N CYS A 3 4.95 -3.27 15.77
CA CYS A 3 4.76 -1.84 15.51
C CYS A 3 5.87 -1.01 16.16
N ALA A 4 6.17 0.15 15.58
CA ALA A 4 6.98 1.20 16.16
C ALA A 4 6.08 2.41 16.43
N GLY A 5 5.57 2.54 17.66
CA GLY A 5 4.50 3.49 17.97
C GLY A 5 3.22 3.15 17.21
N ASN A 6 2.70 4.10 16.44
CA ASN A 6 1.50 3.93 15.60
C ASN A 6 1.80 3.44 14.16
N LYS A 7 3.06 3.10 13.85
CA LYS A 7 3.47 2.59 12.54
C LYS A 7 3.63 1.08 12.58
N LEU A 8 2.99 0.37 11.66
CA LEU A 8 3.11 -1.07 11.51
C LEU A 8 4.51 -1.40 10.98
N VAL A 9 5.14 -2.48 11.44
CA VAL A 9 6.45 -2.93 10.93
C VAL A 9 6.28 -4.24 10.18
N LYS A 10 5.56 -5.20 10.77
CA LYS A 10 5.30 -6.52 10.21
C LYS A 10 3.96 -7.06 10.70
N THR A 11 3.25 -7.80 9.86
CA THR A 11 2.09 -8.58 10.29
C THR A 11 2.32 -10.04 9.96
N GLU A 12 2.02 -10.90 10.93
CA GLU A 12 2.05 -12.35 10.76
C GLU A 12 0.64 -12.84 11.04
N ASP A 13 0.16 -13.75 10.21
CA ASP A 13 -1.08 -14.49 10.43
C ASP A 13 -0.76 -15.98 10.31
N THR A 14 -0.88 -16.69 11.43
CA THR A 14 -0.64 -18.14 11.51
C THR A 14 -1.92 -18.95 11.31
N GLY A 15 -3.05 -18.29 11.02
CA GLY A 15 -4.32 -18.92 10.70
C GLY A 15 -4.30 -19.64 9.35
N PHE A 16 -5.40 -20.36 9.07
CA PHE A 16 -5.56 -21.02 7.78
C PHE A 16 -5.79 -19.99 6.67
N SER A 17 -4.96 -20.03 5.63
CA SER A 17 -5.13 -19.18 4.46
C SER A 17 -6.43 -19.49 3.73
N VAL A 18 -7.26 -18.48 3.50
CA VAL A 18 -8.46 -18.64 2.69
C VAL A 18 -8.05 -18.78 1.21
N THR A 19 -8.42 -19.89 0.57
CA THR A 19 -8.03 -20.19 -0.83
C THR A 19 -8.80 -19.37 -1.87
N LEU A 20 -9.91 -18.74 -1.49
CA LEU A 20 -10.68 -17.87 -2.39
C LEU A 20 -9.87 -16.62 -2.74
N SER A 21 -9.41 -16.46 -3.98
CA SER A 21 -8.57 -15.31 -4.37
C SER A 21 -9.21 -13.94 -4.15
N GLN A 22 -10.54 -13.87 -4.04
CA GLN A 22 -11.31 -12.65 -3.79
C GLN A 22 -11.63 -12.43 -2.31
N SER A 23 -11.14 -13.30 -1.41
CA SER A 23 -11.33 -13.09 0.02
C SER A 23 -10.54 -11.87 0.50
N MET A 24 -11.12 -11.15 1.45
CA MET A 24 -10.58 -9.90 2.00
C MET A 24 -9.79 -10.12 3.30
N ASP A 25 -9.39 -11.36 3.58
CA ASP A 25 -8.46 -11.71 4.66
C ASP A 25 -7.07 -11.15 4.36
N PHE A 26 -6.26 -11.06 5.42
CA PHE A 26 -4.87 -10.67 5.27
C PHE A 26 -4.11 -11.74 4.50
N LYS A 27 -3.35 -11.32 3.48
CA LYS A 27 -2.44 -12.19 2.74
C LYS A 27 -1.01 -11.82 3.11
N ASN A 28 -0.31 -12.74 3.76
CA ASN A 28 1.09 -12.57 4.16
C ASN A 28 2.03 -12.87 2.99
N ASN A 29 2.04 -11.98 1.99
CA ASN A 29 2.83 -12.17 0.76
C ASN A 29 4.30 -11.75 0.90
N ALA A 30 4.66 -11.14 2.03
CA ALA A 30 6.03 -10.77 2.36
C ALA A 30 6.50 -11.51 3.61
N ASN A 31 7.82 -11.67 3.75
CA ASN A 31 8.42 -12.17 4.98
C ASN A 31 9.74 -11.43 5.21
N LEU A 32 9.63 -10.15 5.57
CA LEU A 32 10.77 -9.27 5.78
C LEU A 32 10.79 -8.76 7.22
N ALA A 33 11.94 -8.26 7.69
CA ALA A 33 12.03 -7.63 8.99
C ALA A 33 11.19 -6.33 9.08
N THR A 34 10.96 -5.67 7.95
CA THR A 34 10.11 -4.48 7.82
C THR A 34 9.36 -4.55 6.49
N GLU A 35 8.04 -4.62 6.58
CA GLU A 35 7.13 -4.84 5.46
C GLU A 35 6.36 -3.59 5.06
N TYR A 36 6.20 -2.69 6.02
CA TYR A 36 5.56 -1.39 5.87
C TYR A 36 6.62 -0.32 6.10
N LEU A 37 6.88 0.48 5.07
CA LEU A 37 7.87 1.55 5.15
C LEU A 37 7.16 2.88 5.06
N TYR A 38 7.66 3.86 5.81
CA TYR A 38 7.08 5.19 5.92
C TYR A 38 8.12 6.24 5.62
N ASP A 39 7.68 7.39 5.12
CA ASP A 39 8.53 8.56 5.03
C ASP A 39 8.71 9.25 6.41
N LYS A 40 9.43 10.39 6.40
CA LYS A 40 9.69 11.19 7.60
C LYS A 40 8.42 11.80 8.21
N ASN A 41 7.40 12.08 7.40
CA ASN A 41 6.12 12.61 7.86
C ASN A 41 5.22 11.52 8.44
N GLY A 42 5.55 10.24 8.17
CA GLY A 42 4.81 9.08 8.64
C GLY A 42 3.79 8.56 7.64
N ASP A 43 3.86 9.00 6.39
CA ASP A 43 3.06 8.48 5.30
C ASP A 43 3.65 7.17 4.77
N LEU A 44 2.80 6.21 4.43
CA LEU A 44 3.21 4.89 3.95
C LEU A 44 3.80 5.03 2.53
N ILE A 45 5.04 4.60 2.33
CA ILE A 45 5.72 4.64 1.03
C ILE A 45 5.87 3.26 0.38
N LYS A 46 5.76 2.17 1.16
CA LYS A 46 5.78 0.78 0.66
C LYS A 46 4.92 -0.14 1.53
N ASP A 47 4.28 -1.11 0.90
CA ASP A 47 3.58 -2.23 1.53
C ASP A 47 3.91 -3.50 0.75
N TYR A 48 4.85 -4.28 1.27
CA TYR A 48 5.31 -5.48 0.59
C TYR A 48 4.28 -6.61 0.58
N ASN A 49 3.33 -6.64 1.52
CA ASN A 49 2.25 -7.64 1.52
C ASN A 49 1.24 -7.40 0.36
N LYS A 50 1.16 -6.16 -0.13
CA LYS A 50 0.41 -5.80 -1.34
C LYS A 50 1.28 -5.68 -2.59
N SER A 51 2.55 -6.06 -2.50
CA SER A 51 3.57 -5.87 -3.55
C SER A 51 3.75 -4.41 -3.98
N ILE A 52 3.34 -3.43 -3.15
CA ILE A 52 3.47 -2.00 -3.45
C ILE A 52 4.90 -1.58 -3.13
N THR A 53 5.64 -1.20 -4.17
CA THR A 53 7.07 -0.84 -4.07
C THR A 53 7.31 0.65 -3.98
N GLU A 54 6.31 1.46 -4.34
CA GLU A 54 6.37 2.91 -4.28
C GLU A 54 4.97 3.52 -4.10
N ILE A 55 4.89 4.47 -3.18
CA ILE A 55 3.78 5.41 -3.05
C ILE A 55 4.36 6.82 -3.07
N SER A 56 3.84 7.66 -3.96
CA SER A 56 4.15 9.09 -3.97
C SER A 56 2.95 9.91 -3.57
N TYR A 57 3.21 11.10 -3.04
CA TYR A 57 2.21 12.00 -2.48
C TYR A 57 2.25 13.35 -3.21
N ASN A 58 1.08 13.97 -3.35
CA ASN A 58 0.99 15.32 -3.89
C ASN A 58 1.16 16.39 -2.79
N ALA A 59 1.10 17.67 -3.18
CA ALA A 59 1.24 18.80 -2.26
C ALA A 59 0.15 18.88 -1.15
N LEU A 60 -0.94 18.11 -1.25
CA LEU A 60 -2.00 17.99 -0.22
C LEU A 60 -1.79 16.79 0.72
N ASN A 61 -0.62 16.14 0.62
CA ASN A 61 -0.28 14.91 1.32
C ASN A 61 -1.28 13.77 1.04
N LEU A 62 -1.79 13.70 -0.20
CA LEU A 62 -2.67 12.62 -0.67
C LEU A 62 -1.88 11.69 -1.62
N PRO A 63 -2.10 10.37 -1.56
CA PRO A 63 -1.43 9.44 -2.47
C PRO A 63 -1.75 9.79 -3.92
N GLN A 64 -0.73 10.12 -4.73
CA GLN A 64 -0.91 10.47 -6.14
C GLN A 64 -0.57 9.32 -7.09
N ALA A 65 0.36 8.45 -6.69
CA ALA A 65 0.70 7.25 -7.44
C ALA A 65 1.04 6.09 -6.51
N LEU A 66 0.50 4.90 -6.82
CA LEU A 66 0.81 3.63 -6.19
C LEU A 66 1.31 2.66 -7.26
N LYS A 67 2.53 2.13 -7.08
CA LYS A 67 3.17 1.25 -8.05
C LYS A 67 3.45 -0.14 -7.47
N ASN A 68 3.16 -1.16 -8.26
CA ASN A 68 3.73 -2.49 -8.12
C ASN A 68 4.33 -2.94 -9.47
N SER A 69 4.77 -4.19 -9.57
CA SER A 69 5.40 -4.73 -10.79
C SER A 69 4.48 -4.75 -12.01
N SER A 70 3.16 -4.76 -11.81
CA SER A 70 2.18 -5.03 -12.86
C SER A 70 1.28 -3.84 -13.17
N VAL A 71 1.11 -2.90 -12.24
CA VAL A 71 0.24 -1.75 -12.40
C VAL A 71 0.78 -0.52 -11.69
N THR A 72 0.59 0.63 -12.33
CA THR A 72 0.64 1.94 -11.68
C THR A 72 -0.76 2.52 -11.58
N ASN A 73 -1.21 2.76 -10.36
CA ASN A 73 -2.45 3.47 -10.07
C ASN A 73 -2.12 4.95 -9.87
N THR A 74 -2.77 5.85 -10.61
CA THR A 74 -2.62 7.29 -10.38
C THR A 74 -3.95 7.94 -10.01
N TYR A 75 -3.89 8.92 -9.11
CA TYR A 75 -5.06 9.55 -8.53
C TYR A 75 -5.03 11.06 -8.74
N THR A 76 -6.18 11.61 -9.15
CA THR A 76 -6.37 13.06 -9.27
C THR A 76 -7.39 13.50 -8.23
N TYR A 77 -7.09 14.59 -7.54
CA TYR A 77 -7.93 15.15 -6.48
C TYR A 77 -8.31 16.58 -6.81
N ALA A 78 -9.48 17.00 -6.35
CA ALA A 78 -9.81 18.40 -6.22
C ALA A 78 -9.03 19.03 -5.05
N ALA A 79 -8.96 20.37 -5.02
CA ALA A 79 -8.31 21.10 -3.93
C ALA A 79 -8.98 20.87 -2.56
N ASP A 80 -10.28 20.54 -2.55
CA ASP A 80 -11.04 20.11 -1.37
C ASP A 80 -10.75 18.65 -0.93
N ARG A 81 -9.72 18.03 -1.52
CA ARG A 81 -9.23 16.66 -1.25
C ARG A 81 -10.17 15.54 -1.72
N ARG A 82 -11.26 15.82 -2.42
CA ARG A 82 -12.09 14.77 -3.02
C ARG A 82 -11.37 14.10 -4.19
N LYS A 83 -11.36 12.77 -4.22
CA LYS A 83 -10.80 12.00 -5.34
C LYS A 83 -11.72 12.11 -6.56
N LEU A 84 -11.20 12.60 -7.67
CA LEU A 84 -11.94 12.82 -8.92
C LEU A 84 -11.73 11.70 -9.93
N LYS A 85 -10.51 11.15 -9.99
CA LYS A 85 -10.13 10.15 -11.01
C LYS A 85 -9.18 9.12 -10.43
N THR A 86 -9.29 7.89 -10.92
CA THR A 86 -8.26 6.85 -10.79
C THR A 86 -7.91 6.35 -12.20
N THR A 87 -6.62 6.26 -12.51
CA THR A 87 -6.13 5.68 -13.77
C THR A 87 -5.28 4.44 -13.44
N TYR A 88 -5.49 3.37 -14.19
CA TYR A 88 -4.74 2.12 -14.05
C TYR A 88 -3.88 1.94 -15.31
N ILE A 89 -2.56 1.99 -15.15
CA ILE A 89 -1.62 1.70 -16.23
C ILE A 89 -1.08 0.31 -15.98
N ILE A 90 -1.52 -0.66 -16.77
CA ILE A 90 -1.15 -2.06 -16.65
C ILE A 90 0.07 -2.31 -17.54
N PHE A 91 1.09 -2.98 -17.00
CA PHE A 91 2.23 -3.47 -17.75
C PHE A 91 1.97 -4.92 -18.13
N THR A 92 2.19 -5.23 -19.41
CA THR A 92 1.98 -6.57 -19.99
C THR A 92 3.32 -7.24 -20.27
#